data_AF-T1DAL3-F1
#
_entry.id   AF-T1DAL3-F1
#
_cell.length_a   1.000
_cell.length_b   1.000
_cell.length_c   1.000
_cell.angle_alpha   90.00
_cell.angle_beta   90.00
_cell.angle_gamma   90.00
#
_symmetry.space_group_name_H-M   'P 1'
#
loop_
_entity.id
_entity.type
_entity.pdbx_description
1 polymer ?
#
loop_
_entity_poly.entity_id
_entity_poly.type
_entity_poly.pdbx_seq_one_letter_code
_entity_poly.pdbx_strand_id
1 'polypeptide(L)'
;ASTVVFLAACISLATRGLNLGLDFTGGVVVEIGFPKVVPDLGALRRLVTASGFPHADISRFGHNPDVLIRLRPKHKTVGKRVAVTLARTIVAHYPDAKVVSTELIGPQVGSALREKGITAMVATLVLILLYVAFRFEWRFAVGAIAATIHDVVFTIGFFSFTGIGFNLNVLAAILAIMGYSLN
;
A
#
# COMPACT_ATOMS: atom_id res chain seq x y z
N ALA A 1 -13.58 10.62 23.34
CA ALA A 1 -12.85 10.90 22.08
C ALA A 1 -12.41 9.59 21.39
N SER A 2 -11.60 8.75 22.04
CA SER A 2 -11.03 7.53 21.44
C SER A 2 -12.04 6.53 20.87
N THR A 3 -13.18 6.33 21.54
CA THR A 3 -14.26 5.41 21.08
C THR A 3 -14.96 5.91 19.81
N VAL A 4 -15.10 7.22 19.64
CA VAL A 4 -15.70 7.81 18.43
C VAL A 4 -14.79 7.58 17.23
N VAL A 5 -13.48 7.74 17.42
CA VAL A 5 -12.51 7.51 16.35
C VAL A 5 -12.40 6.03 15.99
N PHE A 6 -12.50 5.13 16.97
CA PHE A 6 -12.60 3.69 16.74
C PHE A 6 -13.82 3.33 15.89
N LEU A 7 -15.00 3.86 16.23
CA LEU A 7 -16.21 3.63 15.43
C LEU A 7 -16.07 4.18 14.00
N ALA A 8 -15.48 5.37 13.84
CA ALA A 8 -15.20 5.94 12.52
C ALA A 8 -14.24 5.06 11.70
N ALA A 9 -13.19 4.52 12.33
CA ALA A 9 -12.27 3.57 11.73
C ALA A 9 -12.99 2.28 11.27
N CYS A 10 -13.84 1.71 12.11
CA CYS A 10 -14.67 0.54 11.75
C CYS A 10 -15.58 0.83 10.56
N ILE A 11 -16.28 1.98 10.55
CA ILE A 11 -17.16 2.38 9.44
C ILE A 11 -16.36 2.56 8.15
N SER A 12 -15.19 3.21 8.23
CA SER A 12 -14.31 3.39 7.06
C SER A 12 -13.87 2.02 6.50
N LEU A 13 -13.43 1.11 7.37
CA LEU A 13 -13.02 -0.23 6.97
C LEU A 13 -14.15 -1.01 6.31
N ALA A 14 -15.37 -0.93 6.85
CA ALA A 14 -16.53 -1.62 6.31
C ALA A 14 -17.00 -1.05 4.95
N THR A 15 -16.91 0.26 4.75
CA THR A 15 -17.46 0.93 3.55
C THR A 15 -16.44 1.15 2.45
N ARG A 16 -15.19 1.50 2.78
CA ARG A 16 -14.12 1.80 1.82
C ARG A 16 -13.13 0.66 1.66
N GLY A 17 -12.98 -0.17 2.68
CA GLY A 17 -11.92 -1.19 2.73
C GLY A 17 -10.52 -0.56 2.77
N LEU A 18 -9.51 -1.37 2.43
CA LEU A 18 -8.12 -0.93 2.33
C LEU A 18 -7.73 -0.69 0.87
N ASN A 19 -7.00 0.40 0.61
CA ASN A 19 -6.42 0.65 -0.70
C ASN A 19 -5.18 -0.22 -0.90
N LEU A 20 -5.37 -1.47 -1.30
CA LEU A 20 -4.29 -2.44 -1.46
C LEU A 20 -3.27 -1.99 -2.53
N GLY A 21 -2.00 -2.05 -2.17
CA GLY A 21 -0.86 -1.80 -3.04
C GLY A 21 -0.65 -2.90 -4.09
N LEU A 22 0.30 -2.66 -4.98
CA LEU A 22 0.63 -3.59 -6.07
C LEU A 22 1.24 -4.91 -5.58
N ASP A 23 1.84 -4.92 -4.38
CA ASP A 23 2.32 -6.15 -3.72
C ASP A 23 1.19 -7.16 -3.49
N PHE A 24 -0.04 -6.69 -3.30
CA PHE A 24 -1.21 -7.52 -3.03
C PHE A 24 -2.15 -7.66 -4.23
N THR A 25 -2.13 -6.69 -5.14
CA THR A 25 -3.02 -6.68 -6.32
C THR A 25 -2.32 -7.12 -7.60
N GLY A 26 -0.99 -7.21 -7.58
CA GLY A 26 -0.15 -7.31 -8.77
C GLY A 26 -0.10 -5.99 -9.55
N GLY A 27 0.68 -5.95 -10.62
CA GLY A 27 0.74 -4.83 -11.56
C GLY A 27 2.16 -4.44 -11.94
N VAL A 28 2.28 -3.26 -12.53
CA VAL A 28 3.54 -2.70 -12.99
C VAL A 28 3.80 -1.38 -12.30
N VAL A 29 5.01 -1.21 -11.79
CA VAL A 29 5.56 0.06 -11.35
C VAL A 29 6.62 0.48 -12.35
N VAL A 30 6.52 1.69 -12.87
CA VAL A 30 7.59 2.32 -13.64
C VAL A 30 8.03 3.56 -12.88
N GLU A 31 9.30 3.61 -12.53
CA GLU A 31 9.92 4.78 -11.93
C GLU A 31 10.66 5.53 -13.02
N ILE A 32 10.33 6.81 -13.16
CA ILE A 32 10.91 7.69 -14.15
C ILE A 32 11.54 8.86 -13.41
N GLY A 33 12.85 8.97 -13.53
CA GLY A 33 13.61 10.07 -12.97
C GLY A 33 13.64 11.25 -13.92
N PHE A 34 13.38 12.44 -13.39
CA PHE A 34 13.42 13.69 -14.14
C PHE A 34 14.55 14.58 -13.58
N PRO A 35 15.79 14.40 -14.02
CA PRO A 35 16.96 15.03 -13.41
C PRO A 35 17.04 16.56 -13.58
N LYS A 36 16.32 17.17 -14.53
CA LYS A 36 16.45 18.61 -14.85
C LYS A 36 15.18 19.43 -14.71
N VAL A 37 14.01 18.80 -14.84
CA VAL A 37 12.73 19.52 -14.88
C VAL A 37 11.74 18.79 -14.00
N VAL A 38 11.09 19.50 -13.09
CA VAL A 38 10.00 18.95 -12.30
C VAL A 38 8.80 18.77 -13.24
N PRO A 39 8.38 17.54 -13.58
CA PRO A 39 7.25 17.35 -14.47
C PRO A 39 5.97 17.82 -13.80
N ASP A 40 5.09 18.43 -14.59
CA ASP A 40 3.70 18.64 -14.19
C ASP A 40 2.97 17.29 -14.18
N LEU A 41 2.51 16.89 -13.00
CA LEU A 41 1.72 15.67 -12.80
C LEU A 41 0.43 15.69 -13.63
N GLY A 42 -0.15 16.87 -13.86
CA GLY A 42 -1.35 17.04 -14.67
C GLY A 42 -1.10 16.69 -16.14
N ALA A 43 -0.06 17.28 -16.74
CA ALA A 43 0.36 16.96 -18.10
C ALA A 43 0.74 15.47 -18.26
N LEU A 44 1.50 14.92 -17.32
CA LEU A 44 1.90 13.51 -17.36
C LEU A 44 0.69 12.58 -17.26
N ARG A 45 -0.29 12.89 -16.39
CA ARG A 45 -1.53 12.12 -16.28
C ARG A 45 -2.34 12.14 -17.58
N ARG A 46 -2.41 13.28 -18.27
CA ARG A 46 -3.08 13.37 -19.58
C ARG A 46 -2.38 12.52 -20.63
N LEU A 47 -1.04 12.55 -20.68
CA LEU A 47 -0.25 11.73 -21.60
C LEU A 47 -0.46 10.22 -21.36
N VAL A 48 -0.38 9.78 -20.10
CA VAL A 48 -0.58 8.37 -19.72
C VAL A 48 -2.02 7.91 -20.00
N THR A 49 -3.00 8.79 -19.78
CA THR A 49 -4.41 8.53 -20.11
C THR A 49 -4.61 8.40 -21.62
N ALA A 50 -4.03 9.31 -22.42
CA ALA A 50 -4.06 9.26 -23.88
C ALA A 50 -3.36 8.01 -24.44
N SER A 51 -2.38 7.47 -23.70
CA SER A 51 -1.67 6.24 -24.03
C SER A 51 -2.46 4.96 -23.70
N GLY A 52 -3.72 5.09 -23.26
CA GLY A 52 -4.63 3.97 -22.98
C GLY A 52 -4.66 3.50 -21.53
N PHE A 53 -4.05 4.24 -20.59
CA PHE A 53 -4.00 3.88 -19.16
C PHE A 53 -4.71 4.93 -18.27
N PRO A 54 -6.05 5.06 -18.34
CA PRO A 54 -6.81 6.09 -17.62
C PRO A 54 -6.80 5.94 -16.09
N HIS A 55 -6.44 4.76 -15.58
CA HIS A 55 -6.41 4.46 -14.15
C HIS A 55 -5.00 4.31 -13.59
N ALA A 56 -3.99 4.84 -14.28
CA ALA A 56 -2.64 4.92 -13.76
C ALA A 56 -2.62 5.85 -12.53
N ASP A 57 -2.04 5.38 -11.44
CA ASP A 57 -1.77 6.20 -10.27
C ASP A 57 -0.37 6.80 -10.42
N ILE A 58 -0.29 8.13 -10.38
CA ILE A 58 0.92 8.89 -10.66
C ILE A 58 1.23 9.70 -9.41
N SER A 59 2.38 9.44 -8.81
CA SER A 59 2.81 10.09 -7.57
C SER A 59 4.28 10.47 -7.65
N ARG A 60 4.66 11.58 -7.03
CA ARG A 60 6.08 11.91 -6.83
C ARG A 60 6.76 10.86 -5.95
N PHE A 61 8.03 10.60 -6.21
CA PHE A 61 8.84 9.65 -5.46
C PHE A 61 10.09 10.32 -4.93
N GLY A 62 10.35 10.17 -3.62
CA GLY A 62 11.53 10.73 -2.97
C GLY A 62 11.59 12.26 -2.95
N HIS A 63 12.81 12.78 -2.82
CA HIS A 63 13.11 14.23 -2.77
C HIS A 63 13.60 14.78 -4.13
N ASN A 64 13.96 13.91 -5.06
CA ASN A 64 14.27 14.28 -6.44
C ASN A 64 12.97 14.42 -7.24
N PRO A 65 13.00 15.00 -8.45
CA PRO A 65 11.81 15.12 -9.30
C PRO A 65 11.38 13.77 -9.92
N ASP A 66 11.59 12.66 -9.21
CA ASP A 66 11.26 11.33 -9.69
C ASP A 66 9.75 11.12 -9.57
N VAL A 67 9.19 10.45 -10.57
CA VAL A 67 7.76 10.15 -10.62
C VAL A 67 7.58 8.65 -10.73
N LEU A 68 6.76 8.13 -9.83
CA LEU A 68 6.31 6.76 -9.87
C LEU A 68 4.98 6.69 -10.62
N ILE A 69 4.93 5.82 -11.63
CA ILE A 69 3.70 5.48 -12.35
C ILE A 69 3.33 4.04 -12.02
N ARG A 70 2.19 3.88 -11.36
CA ARG A 70 1.64 2.60 -10.92
C ARG A 70 0.47 2.21 -11.82
N LEU A 71 0.60 1.05 -12.46
CA LEU A 71 -0.44 0.46 -13.29
C LEU A 71 -1.01 -0.77 -12.59
N ARG A 72 -2.27 -0.68 -12.18
CA ARG A 72 -3.00 -1.84 -11.65
C ARG A 72 -3.38 -2.78 -12.80
N PRO A 73 -3.29 -4.11 -12.61
CA PRO A 73 -3.62 -5.08 -13.63
C PRO A 73 -5.15 -5.15 -13.79
N LYS A 74 -5.72 -4.25 -14.59
CA LYS A 74 -7.16 -4.34 -14.97
C LYS A 74 -7.41 -5.42 -16.03
N HIS A 75 -6.39 -5.81 -16.79
CA HIS A 75 -6.46 -6.88 -17.78
C HIS A 75 -5.29 -7.85 -17.60
N LYS A 76 -5.52 -9.14 -17.92
CA LYS A 76 -4.52 -10.23 -17.89
C LYS A 76 -3.28 -9.97 -18.78
N THR A 77 -3.28 -8.88 -19.55
CA THR A 77 -2.26 -8.47 -20.52
C THR A 77 -1.31 -7.38 -20.01
N VAL A 78 -1.49 -6.86 -18.78
CA VAL A 78 -0.55 -5.91 -18.18
C VAL A 78 0.72 -6.66 -17.78
N GLY A 79 1.67 -6.73 -18.71
CA GLY A 79 2.96 -7.38 -18.54
C GLY A 79 4.13 -6.46 -18.92
N LYS A 80 5.34 -7.03 -18.98
CA LYS A 80 6.60 -6.32 -19.26
C LYS A 80 6.55 -5.45 -20.52
N ARG A 81 5.78 -5.84 -21.55
CA ARG A 81 5.59 -5.05 -22.78
C ARG A 81 4.88 -3.71 -22.53
N VAL A 82 3.88 -3.68 -21.66
CA VAL A 82 3.15 -2.45 -21.33
C VAL A 82 4.08 -1.46 -20.62
N ALA A 83 4.89 -1.96 -19.68
CA ALA A 83 5.88 -1.15 -18.97
C ALA A 83 6.88 -0.51 -19.95
N VAL A 84 7.40 -1.31 -20.89
CA VAL A 84 8.37 -0.86 -21.90
C VAL A 84 7.76 0.14 -22.88
N THR A 85 6.53 -0.10 -23.35
CA THR A 85 5.83 0.85 -24.24
C THR A 85 5.58 2.17 -23.54
N LEU A 86 5.09 2.15 -22.30
CA LEU A 86 4.84 3.36 -21.52
C LEU A 86 6.11 4.16 -21.28
N ALA A 87 7.19 3.47 -20.86
CA ALA A 87 8.50 4.07 -20.68
C ALA A 87 9.00 4.75 -21.95
N ARG A 88 8.89 4.09 -23.12
CA ARG A 88 9.30 4.65 -24.41
C ARG A 88 8.48 5.88 -24.79
N THR A 89 7.17 5.85 -24.61
CA THR A 89 6.30 7.01 -24.91
C THR A 89 6.66 8.23 -24.06
N ILE A 90 7.01 8.00 -22.78
CA ILE A 90 7.38 9.09 -21.87
C ILE A 90 8.76 9.66 -22.21
N VAL A 91 9.75 8.80 -22.49
CA VAL A 91 11.08 9.26 -22.93
C VAL A 91 11.02 9.99 -24.28
N ALA A 92 10.11 9.60 -25.18
CA ALA A 92 9.91 10.29 -26.45
C ALA A 92 9.32 11.71 -26.29
N HIS A 93 8.49 11.94 -25.27
CA HIS A 93 7.94 13.27 -24.95
C HIS A 93 8.85 14.10 -24.04
N TYR A 94 9.69 13.46 -23.24
CA TYR A 94 10.61 14.09 -22.29
C TYR A 94 12.04 13.57 -22.53
N PRO A 95 12.85 14.28 -23.34
CA PRO A 95 14.20 13.84 -23.71
C PRO A 95 15.16 13.67 -22.52
N ASP A 96 14.92 14.42 -21.43
CA ASP A 96 15.73 14.34 -20.21
C ASP A 96 15.24 13.26 -19.23
N ALA A 97 14.08 12.63 -19.47
CA ALA A 97 13.53 11.61 -18.57
C ALA A 97 14.31 10.29 -18.71
N LYS A 98 14.62 9.66 -17.58
CA LYS A 98 15.30 8.36 -17.54
C LYS A 98 14.45 7.35 -16.79
N VAL A 99 14.33 6.15 -17.33
CA VAL A 99 13.71 5.03 -16.61
C VAL A 99 14.71 4.58 -15.55
N VAL A 100 14.36 4.78 -14.28
CA VAL A 100 15.21 4.40 -13.14
C VAL A 100 14.99 2.92 -12.84
N SER A 101 13.73 2.51 -12.72
CA SER A 101 13.37 1.14 -12.40
C SER A 101 12.05 0.74 -13.07
N THR A 102 11.87 -0.57 -13.26
CA THR A 102 10.60 -1.13 -13.73
C THR A 102 10.37 -2.43 -12.99
N GLU A 103 9.37 -2.44 -12.12
CA GLU A 103 8.99 -3.60 -11.33
C GLU A 103 7.67 -4.17 -11.86
N LEU A 104 7.62 -5.50 -12.00
CA LEU A 104 6.43 -6.22 -12.41
C LEU A 104 6.11 -7.26 -11.34
N ILE A 105 4.95 -7.12 -10.73
CA ILE A 105 4.41 -8.08 -9.77
C ILE A 105 3.30 -8.85 -10.49
N GLY A 106 3.53 -10.14 -10.69
CA GLY A 106 2.54 -11.03 -11.31
C GLY A 106 1.29 -11.16 -10.43
N PRO A 107 0.07 -11.25 -11.00
CA PRO A 107 -1.16 -11.37 -10.23
C PRO A 107 -1.17 -12.56 -9.25
N GLN A 108 -0.56 -13.70 -9.66
CA GLN A 108 -0.45 -14.89 -8.80
C GLN A 108 0.48 -14.68 -7.60
N VAL A 109 1.60 -13.99 -7.81
CA VAL A 109 2.53 -13.66 -6.70
C VAL A 109 1.85 -12.67 -5.78
N GLY A 110 1.17 -11.65 -6.33
CA GLY A 110 0.43 -10.67 -5.54
C GLY A 110 -0.68 -11.29 -4.68
N SER A 111 -1.47 -12.22 -5.24
CA SER A 111 -2.51 -12.92 -4.47
C SER A 111 -1.91 -13.80 -3.37
N ALA A 112 -0.80 -14.48 -3.64
CA ALA A 112 -0.11 -15.29 -2.63
C ALA A 112 0.49 -14.43 -1.51
N LEU A 113 1.08 -13.27 -1.84
CA LEU A 113 1.59 -12.31 -0.86
C LEU A 113 0.46 -11.72 -0.01
N ARG A 114 -0.70 -11.44 -0.61
CA ARG A 114 -1.89 -10.98 0.11
C ARG A 114 -2.36 -12.00 1.12
N GLU A 115 -2.52 -13.25 0.69
CA GLU A 115 -2.99 -14.33 1.56
C GLU A 115 -2.00 -14.59 2.70
N LYS A 116 -0.70 -14.72 2.40
CA LYS A 116 0.35 -14.88 3.41
C LYS A 116 0.41 -13.69 4.37
N GLY A 117 0.28 -12.47 3.86
CA GLY A 117 0.30 -11.25 4.66
C GLY A 117 -0.87 -11.18 5.64
N ILE A 118 -2.08 -11.48 5.18
CA ILE A 118 -3.28 -11.53 6.04
C ILE A 118 -3.13 -12.62 7.09
N THR A 119 -2.72 -13.83 6.70
CA THR A 119 -2.52 -14.94 7.62
C THR A 119 -1.46 -14.62 8.67
N ALA A 120 -0.32 -14.03 8.28
CA ALA A 120 0.73 -13.62 9.21
C ALA A 120 0.23 -12.56 10.21
N MET A 121 -0.56 -11.59 9.75
CA MET A 121 -1.12 -10.54 10.60
C MET A 121 -2.08 -11.13 11.65
N VAL A 122 -3.01 -11.98 11.22
CA VAL A 122 -3.98 -12.63 12.12
C VAL A 122 -3.28 -13.56 13.09
N ALA A 123 -2.33 -14.38 12.61
CA ALA A 123 -1.57 -15.28 13.46
C ALA A 123 -0.78 -14.52 14.53
N THR A 124 -0.08 -13.44 14.16
CA THR A 124 0.65 -12.61 15.13
C THR A 124 -0.28 -11.97 16.15
N LEU A 125 -1.44 -11.46 15.72
CA LEU A 125 -2.43 -10.90 16.64
C LEU A 125 -2.92 -11.96 17.64
N VAL A 126 -3.26 -13.17 17.18
CA VAL A 126 -3.68 -14.26 18.07
C VAL A 126 -2.57 -14.65 19.04
N LEU A 127 -1.33 -14.77 18.59
CA LEU A 127 -0.18 -15.09 19.46
C LEU A 127 0.04 -14.03 20.53
N ILE A 128 -0.10 -12.75 20.17
CA ILE A 128 -0.06 -11.62 21.10
C ILE A 128 -1.16 -11.73 22.16
N LEU A 129 -2.40 -11.98 21.73
CA LEU A 129 -3.54 -12.07 22.66
C LEU A 129 -3.39 -13.25 23.62
N LEU A 130 -2.91 -14.40 23.11
CA LEU A 130 -2.59 -15.56 23.93
C LEU A 130 -1.46 -15.25 24.91
N TYR A 131 -0.37 -14.61 24.45
CA TYR A 131 0.72 -14.20 25.33
C TYR A 131 0.22 -13.33 26.48
N VAL A 132 -0.56 -12.29 26.19
CA VAL A 132 -1.14 -11.40 27.21
C VAL A 132 -2.06 -12.17 28.17
N ALA A 133 -2.90 -13.07 27.65
CA ALA A 133 -3.81 -13.88 28.46
C ALA A 133 -3.08 -14.81 29.43
N PHE A 134 -1.95 -15.39 29.03
CA PHE A 134 -1.13 -16.24 29.91
C PHE A 134 -0.19 -15.46 30.83
N ARG A 135 0.26 -14.27 30.40
CA ARG A 135 1.29 -13.48 31.11
C ARG A 135 0.74 -12.65 32.26
N PHE A 136 -0.52 -12.24 32.20
CA PHE A 136 -1.16 -11.33 33.16
C PHE A 136 -2.31 -12.01 33.91
N GLU A 137 -2.66 -11.50 35.10
CA GLU A 137 -3.91 -11.92 35.74
C GLU A 137 -5.12 -11.55 34.87
N TRP A 138 -6.15 -12.39 34.89
CA TRP A 138 -7.38 -12.25 34.07
C TRP A 138 -7.95 -10.81 34.06
N ARG A 139 -7.93 -10.13 35.22
CA ARG A 139 -8.43 -8.75 35.36
C ARG A 139 -7.65 -7.74 34.53
N PHE A 140 -6.33 -7.91 34.43
CA PHE A 140 -5.45 -7.04 33.63
C PHE A 140 -5.40 -7.48 32.17
N ALA A 141 -5.46 -8.79 31.91
CA ALA A 141 -5.44 -9.34 30.56
C ALA A 141 -6.59 -8.81 29.69
N VAL A 142 -7.82 -8.75 30.22
CA VAL A 142 -8.98 -8.24 29.47
C VAL A 142 -8.78 -6.78 29.05
N GLY A 143 -8.23 -5.94 29.93
CA GLY A 143 -7.95 -4.53 29.64
C GLY A 143 -6.86 -4.38 28.58
N ALA A 144 -5.76 -5.14 28.70
CA ALA A 144 -4.66 -5.13 27.74
C ALA A 144 -5.08 -5.62 26.35
N ILE A 145 -5.90 -6.68 26.30
CA ILE A 145 -6.48 -7.21 25.05
C ILE A 145 -7.37 -6.16 24.39
N ALA A 146 -8.25 -5.51 25.15
CA ALA A 146 -9.14 -4.48 24.62
C ALA A 146 -8.37 -3.26 24.08
N ALA A 147 -7.33 -2.82 24.79
CA ALA A 147 -6.43 -1.76 24.34
C ALA A 147 -5.70 -2.14 23.04
N THR A 148 -5.15 -3.35 22.98
CA THR A 148 -4.45 -3.85 21.78
C THR A 148 -5.36 -3.90 20.57
N ILE A 149 -6.60 -4.40 20.72
CA ILE A 149 -7.57 -4.42 19.63
C ILE A 149 -7.90 -3.00 19.16
N HIS A 150 -8.06 -2.07 20.10
CA HIS A 150 -8.31 -0.66 19.78
C HIS A 150 -7.18 -0.05 18.94
N ASP A 151 -5.92 -0.25 19.33
CA ASP A 151 -4.74 0.27 18.62
C ASP A 151 -4.61 -0.30 17.20
N VAL A 152 -4.89 -1.60 17.03
CA VAL A 152 -4.84 -2.28 15.73
C VAL A 152 -5.93 -1.79 14.79
N VAL A 153 -7.18 -1.69 15.27
CA VAL A 153 -8.29 -1.20 14.46
C VAL A 153 -8.07 0.27 14.10
N PHE A 154 -7.55 1.08 15.03
CA PHE A 154 -7.24 2.47 14.77
C PHE A 154 -6.16 2.61 13.69
N THR A 155 -5.05 1.88 13.81
CA THR A 155 -3.95 1.93 12.84
C THR A 155 -4.40 1.49 11.45
N ILE A 156 -5.09 0.36 11.33
CA ILE A 156 -5.61 -0.12 10.03
C ILE A 156 -6.71 0.81 9.48
N GLY A 157 -7.59 1.31 10.35
CA GLY A 157 -8.67 2.23 9.98
C GLY A 157 -8.16 3.58 9.48
N PHE A 158 -7.03 4.06 9.98
CA PHE A 158 -6.37 5.25 9.47
C PHE A 158 -5.95 5.09 8.00
N PHE A 159 -5.40 3.95 7.60
CA PHE A 159 -5.08 3.67 6.20
C PHE A 159 -6.33 3.58 5.32
N SER A 160 -7.41 2.99 5.84
CA SER A 160 -8.70 2.96 5.13
C SER A 160 -9.28 4.37 4.93
N PHE A 161 -9.23 5.21 5.96
CA PHE A 161 -9.79 6.56 5.93
C PHE A 161 -9.01 7.49 4.99
N THR A 162 -7.68 7.48 5.09
CA THR A 162 -6.78 8.32 4.29
C THR A 162 -6.63 7.83 2.85
N GLY A 163 -6.96 6.56 2.59
CA GLY A 163 -6.79 5.96 1.27
C GLY A 163 -5.32 5.75 0.88
N ILE A 164 -4.37 5.86 1.83
CA ILE A 164 -2.96 5.58 1.58
C ILE A 164 -2.80 4.11 1.17
N GLY A 165 -1.89 3.86 0.23
CA GLY A 165 -1.61 2.52 -0.27
C GLY A 165 -1.12 1.57 0.82
N PHE A 166 -1.87 0.50 1.05
CA PHE A 166 -1.54 -0.57 2.00
C PHE A 166 -0.68 -1.62 1.30
N ASN A 167 0.62 -1.70 1.61
CA ASN A 167 1.60 -2.57 0.97
C ASN A 167 2.37 -3.42 2.00
N LEU A 168 3.33 -4.25 1.59
CA LEU A 168 4.06 -5.13 2.52
C LEU A 168 4.89 -4.35 3.54
N ASN A 169 5.42 -3.18 3.17
CA ASN A 169 6.18 -2.32 4.09
C ASN A 169 5.27 -1.77 5.20
N VAL A 170 4.07 -1.33 4.85
CA VAL A 170 3.06 -0.89 5.82
C VAL A 170 2.66 -2.05 6.74
N LEU A 171 2.43 -3.25 6.18
CA LEU A 171 2.11 -4.44 6.96
C LEU A 171 3.22 -4.77 7.98
N ALA A 172 4.48 -4.76 7.54
CA ALA A 172 5.64 -5.00 8.40
C ALA A 172 5.77 -3.94 9.51
N ALA A 173 5.54 -2.66 9.19
CA ALA A 173 5.54 -1.58 10.17
C ALA A 173 4.45 -1.75 11.23
N ILE A 174 3.23 -2.14 10.83
CA ILE A 174 2.12 -2.40 11.77
C ILE A 174 2.45 -3.58 12.68
N LEU A 175 2.99 -4.67 12.14
CA LEU A 175 3.46 -5.82 12.95
C LEU A 175 4.52 -5.40 13.98
N ALA A 176 5.47 -4.55 13.59
CA ALA A 176 6.50 -4.04 14.50
C ALA A 176 5.91 -3.14 15.60
N ILE A 177 5.00 -2.22 15.24
CA ILE A 177 4.31 -1.35 16.20
C ILE A 177 3.49 -2.18 17.19
N MET A 178 2.75 -3.18 16.73
CA MET A 178 1.99 -4.08 17.60
C MET A 178 2.88 -4.82 18.60
N GLY A 179 4.05 -5.29 18.16
CA GLY A 179 5.02 -5.93 19.05
C GLY A 179 5.57 -4.97 20.11
N TYR A 180 5.86 -3.73 19.73
CA TYR A 180 6.35 -2.71 20.65
C TYR A 180 5.27 -2.23 21.64
N SER A 181 4.02 -2.10 21.19
CA SER A 181 2.90 -1.55 21.98
C SER A 181 2.53 -2.36 23.23
N LEU A 182 2.99 -3.61 23.34
CA LEU A 182 2.72 -4.51 24.46
C LEU A 182 3.82 -4.53 25.53
N ASN A 183 4.98 -3.95 25.24
CA ASN A 183 6.14 -3.94 26.12
C ASN A 183 6.19 -2.66 26.96
#